data_AF-A0A8I0KE07-F1
#
_entry.id   AF-A0A8I0KE07-F1
#
_cell.length_a   1.000
_cell.length_b   1.000
_cell.length_c   1.000
_cell.angle_alpha   90.00
_cell.angle_beta   90.00
_cell.angle_gamma   90.00
#
_symmetry.space_group_name_H-M   'P 1'
#
loop_
_entity.id
_entity.type
_entity.pdbx_description
1 polymer ?
#
loop_
_entity_poly.entity_id
_entity_poly.type
_entity_poly.pdbx_seq_one_letter_code
_entity_poly.pdbx_strand_id
1 'polypeptide(L)'
;MVNFYPSREFWESSLEMPVSSLLKKFQNPILRESWLNSLSGRQLSIIFNHCFQDKQNRQLFKDYEFWKCDEISTQHKRKMLFNISGSLFNYYLVNRFSRAKSEIAVVEVAQSQDLLKPFLLQNNKYDKKSLLFTLFITNHDLLKQIFYFNQVQKKGFLP
;
A
#
# COMPACT_ATOMS: atom_id res chain seq x y z
N MET A 1 -9.09 17.26 7.55
CA MET A 1 -7.61 17.21 7.43
C MET A 1 -7.23 15.78 7.06
N VAL A 2 -6.32 15.55 6.09
CA VAL A 2 -5.92 14.18 5.71
C VAL A 2 -4.99 13.63 6.79
N ASN A 3 -5.36 12.51 7.40
CA ASN A 3 -4.50 11.84 8.37
C ASN A 3 -3.45 11.01 7.61
N PHE A 4 -2.17 11.29 7.87
CA PHE A 4 -1.05 10.56 7.29
C PHE A 4 -0.62 9.44 8.23
N TYR A 5 -0.41 8.27 7.66
CA TYR A 5 0.08 7.10 8.37
C TYR A 5 1.26 6.50 7.61
N PRO A 6 2.46 6.39 8.22
CA PRO A 6 2.91 7.06 9.44
C PRO A 6 2.81 8.59 9.39
N SER A 7 3.20 9.27 10.47
CA SER A 7 3.09 10.72 10.60
C SER A 7 3.67 11.49 9.41
N ARG A 8 3.11 12.68 9.12
CA ARG A 8 3.61 13.55 8.06
C ARG A 8 5.11 13.82 8.18
N GLU A 9 5.60 14.01 9.39
CA GLU A 9 7.01 14.22 9.70
C GLU A 9 7.89 13.06 9.22
N PHE A 10 7.45 11.80 9.40
CA PHE A 10 8.20 10.66 8.88
C PHE A 10 8.32 10.72 7.35
N TRP A 11 7.22 11.07 6.67
CA TRP A 11 7.21 11.18 5.22
C TRP A 11 8.02 12.37 4.69
N GLU A 12 7.84 13.57 5.25
CA GLU A 12 8.47 14.79 4.76
C GLU A 12 9.92 14.93 5.26
N SER A 13 10.22 14.58 6.51
CA SER A 13 11.55 14.73 7.10
C SER A 13 12.42 13.48 6.93
N SER A 14 11.96 12.30 7.37
CA SER A 14 12.83 11.10 7.35
C SER A 14 12.98 10.51 5.94
N LEU A 15 11.93 10.59 5.12
CA LEU A 15 11.94 10.06 3.75
C LEU A 15 12.16 11.14 2.68
N GLU A 16 12.25 12.41 3.06
CA GLU A 16 12.38 13.56 2.16
C GLU A 16 11.32 13.56 1.03
N MET A 17 10.14 12.97 1.30
CA MET A 17 9.06 12.91 0.33
C MET A 17 8.24 14.20 0.37
N PRO A 18 8.01 14.89 -0.77
CA PRO A 18 7.27 16.14 -0.79
C PRO A 18 5.76 15.90 -0.69
N VAL A 19 5.26 15.42 0.45
CA VAL A 19 3.88 14.97 0.68
C VAL A 19 2.87 16.03 0.25
N SER A 20 3.12 17.29 0.60
CA SER A 20 2.25 18.41 0.24
C SER A 20 2.10 18.58 -1.28
N SER A 21 3.20 18.48 -2.04
CA SER A 21 3.17 18.56 -3.50
C SER A 21 2.51 17.32 -4.12
N LEU A 22 2.78 16.14 -3.55
CA LEU A 22 2.17 14.88 -3.97
C LEU A 22 0.67 14.87 -3.74
N LEU A 23 0.18 15.41 -2.62
CA LEU A 23 -1.24 15.50 -2.32
C LEU A 23 -1.96 16.41 -3.32
N LYS A 24 -1.38 17.58 -3.63
CA LYS A 24 -1.91 18.47 -4.69
C LYS A 24 -1.99 17.76 -6.03
N LYS A 25 -0.94 17.04 -6.44
CA LYS A 25 -0.95 16.24 -7.69
C LYS A 25 -2.01 15.14 -7.64
N PHE A 26 -2.19 14.49 -6.50
CA PHE A 26 -3.13 13.38 -6.33
C PHE A 26 -4.60 13.81 -6.38
N GLN A 27 -4.91 15.09 -6.21
CA GLN A 27 -6.27 15.61 -6.44
C GLN A 27 -6.73 15.42 -7.89
N ASN A 28 -5.80 15.35 -8.85
CA ASN A 28 -6.11 15.11 -10.26
C ASN A 28 -6.73 13.69 -10.46
N PRO A 29 -7.98 13.59 -10.94
CA PRO A 29 -8.66 12.30 -11.15
C PRO A 29 -7.97 11.43 -12.20
N ILE A 30 -7.40 12.01 -13.26
CA ILE A 30 -6.68 11.28 -14.32
C ILE A 30 -5.45 10.59 -13.72
N LEU A 31 -4.74 11.25 -12.81
CA LEU A 31 -3.60 10.66 -12.11
C LEU A 31 -4.06 9.49 -11.22
N ARG A 32 -5.17 9.66 -10.48
CA ARG A 32 -5.73 8.60 -9.62
C ARG A 32 -6.14 7.38 -10.43
N GLU A 33 -6.82 7.59 -11.57
CA GLU A 33 -7.20 6.54 -12.50
C GLU A 33 -5.99 5.82 -13.06
N SER A 34 -5.03 6.57 -13.61
CA SER A 34 -3.78 6.01 -14.15
C SER A 34 -3.02 5.19 -13.10
N TRP A 35 -2.94 5.70 -11.86
CA TRP A 35 -2.32 4.97 -10.76
C TRP A 35 -3.06 3.67 -10.44
N LEU A 36 -4.39 3.69 -10.30
CA LEU A 36 -5.19 2.48 -10.06
C LEU A 36 -5.10 1.46 -11.21
N ASN A 37 -4.99 1.94 -12.45
CA ASN A 37 -4.76 1.11 -13.64
C ASN A 37 -3.37 0.44 -13.62
N SER A 38 -2.37 1.08 -13.00
CA SER A 38 -1.02 0.52 -12.87
C SER A 38 -0.87 -0.59 -11.81
N LEU A 39 -1.90 -0.81 -10.97
CA LEU A 39 -1.87 -1.83 -9.92
C LEU A 39 -2.31 -3.20 -10.46
N SER A 40 -1.64 -4.25 -9.99
CA SER A 40 -2.02 -5.63 -10.28
C SER A 40 -3.32 -6.01 -9.59
N GLY A 41 -3.99 -7.08 -10.05
CA GLY A 41 -5.22 -7.58 -9.41
C GLY A 41 -5.03 -7.94 -7.93
N ARG A 42 -3.84 -8.47 -7.58
CA ARG A 42 -3.45 -8.77 -6.19
C ARG A 42 -3.35 -7.48 -5.35
N GLN A 43 -2.63 -6.48 -5.85
CA GLN A 43 -2.48 -5.17 -5.19
C GLN A 43 -3.83 -4.47 -5.00
N LEU A 44 -4.69 -4.50 -6.02
CA LEU A 44 -6.05 -3.97 -5.93
C LEU A 44 -6.89 -4.70 -4.90
N SER A 45 -6.79 -6.03 -4.82
CA SER A 45 -7.58 -6.82 -3.87
C SER A 45 -7.22 -6.51 -2.42
N ILE A 46 -5.93 -6.28 -2.12
CA ILE A 46 -5.50 -5.89 -0.76
C ILE A 46 -6.12 -4.55 -0.34
N ILE A 47 -6.03 -3.54 -1.21
CA ILE A 47 -6.61 -2.21 -0.93
C ILE A 47 -8.14 -2.31 -0.84
N PHE A 48 -8.76 -3.03 -1.77
CA PHE A 48 -10.20 -3.25 -1.82
C PHE A 48 -10.71 -3.90 -0.52
N ASN A 49 -10.07 -4.98 -0.09
CA ASN A 49 -10.49 -5.69 1.12
C ASN A 49 -10.34 -4.81 2.36
N HIS A 50 -9.27 -4.03 2.49
CA HIS A 50 -9.16 -3.10 3.61
C HIS A 50 -10.23 -2.00 3.59
N CYS A 51 -10.50 -1.40 2.43
CA CYS A 51 -11.49 -0.34 2.33
C CYS A 51 -12.92 -0.82 2.57
N PHE A 52 -13.24 -2.06 2.18
CA PHE A 52 -14.63 -2.50 2.03
C PHE A 52 -15.02 -3.74 2.84
N GLN A 53 -14.07 -4.54 3.32
CA GLN A 53 -14.35 -5.73 4.14
C GLN A 53 -14.05 -5.55 5.63
N ASP A 54 -13.32 -4.50 6.03
CA ASP A 54 -13.04 -4.27 7.44
C ASP A 54 -14.33 -3.94 8.22
N LYS A 55 -14.44 -4.47 9.44
CA LYS A 55 -15.72 -4.69 10.16
C LYS A 55 -16.56 -3.42 10.36
N GLN A 56 -15.95 -2.24 10.36
CA GLN A 56 -16.62 -0.96 10.55
C GLN A 56 -17.35 -0.46 9.30
N ASN A 57 -16.92 -0.83 8.08
CA ASN A 57 -17.56 -0.41 6.83
C ASN A 57 -18.60 -1.42 6.30
N ARG A 58 -18.87 -2.50 7.06
CA ARG A 58 -19.87 -3.54 6.74
C ARG A 58 -21.27 -2.99 6.43
N GLN A 59 -21.63 -1.83 6.97
CA GLN A 59 -22.96 -1.24 6.76
C GLN A 59 -23.14 -0.54 5.41
N LEU A 60 -22.05 -0.18 4.70
CA LEU A 60 -22.13 0.50 3.40
C LEU A 60 -22.50 -0.42 2.22
N PHE A 61 -22.63 -1.72 2.49
CA PHE A 61 -22.77 -2.77 1.49
C PHE A 61 -23.95 -3.70 1.81
N LYS A 62 -25.07 -3.14 2.28
CA LYS A 62 -26.31 -3.90 2.46
C LYS A 62 -26.90 -4.41 1.14
N ASP A 63 -26.55 -3.76 0.02
CA ASP A 63 -27.16 -4.05 -1.30
C ASP A 63 -26.35 -5.05 -2.14
N TYR A 64 -25.18 -5.49 -1.69
CA TYR A 64 -24.34 -6.44 -2.42
C TYR A 64 -24.10 -7.69 -1.57
N GLU A 65 -24.54 -8.85 -2.08
CA GLU A 65 -24.34 -10.17 -1.49
C GLU A 65 -22.84 -10.48 -1.32
N PHE A 66 -22.34 -10.26 -0.10
CA PHE A 66 -20.92 -10.17 0.26
C PHE A 66 -20.08 -11.44 0.06
N TRP A 67 -20.70 -12.61 -0.07
CA TRP A 67 -20.00 -13.89 -0.20
C TRP A 67 -19.36 -14.07 -1.60
N LYS A 68 -19.53 -13.11 -2.51
CA LYS A 68 -18.94 -13.08 -3.86
C LYS A 68 -17.75 -12.14 -4.03
N CYS A 69 -17.14 -11.59 -2.97
CA CYS A 69 -16.02 -10.65 -3.12
C CYS A 69 -14.78 -11.23 -3.84
N ASP A 70 -14.55 -12.54 -3.75
CA ASP A 70 -13.51 -13.23 -4.53
C ASP A 70 -13.90 -13.39 -6.01
N GLU A 71 -15.19 -13.34 -6.33
CA GLU A 71 -15.73 -13.35 -7.71
C GLU A 71 -15.77 -11.96 -8.35
N ILE A 72 -15.58 -10.88 -7.57
CA ILE A 72 -15.56 -9.53 -8.13
C ILE A 72 -14.34 -9.37 -9.05
N SER A 73 -14.62 -9.14 -10.33
CA SER A 73 -13.59 -8.94 -11.34
C SER A 73 -12.65 -7.79 -10.97
N THR A 74 -11.39 -7.89 -11.37
CA THR A 74 -10.38 -6.85 -11.13
C THR A 74 -10.83 -5.48 -11.67
N GLN A 75 -11.54 -5.46 -12.79
CA GLN A 75 -12.09 -4.23 -13.38
C GLN A 75 -13.16 -3.60 -12.48
N HIS A 76 -14.03 -4.40 -11.86
CA HIS A 76 -15.06 -3.90 -10.95
C HIS A 76 -14.44 -3.38 -9.65
N LYS A 77 -13.49 -4.12 -9.05
CA LYS A 77 -12.69 -3.64 -7.90
C LYS A 77 -12.06 -2.28 -8.19
N ARG A 78 -11.50 -2.10 -9.40
CA ARG A 78 -10.89 -0.84 -9.82
C ARG A 78 -11.90 0.30 -9.91
N LYS A 79 -13.07 0.07 -10.52
CA LYS A 79 -14.15 1.08 -10.59
C LYS A 79 -14.60 1.53 -9.20
N MET A 80 -14.79 0.59 -8.27
CA MET A 80 -15.18 0.91 -6.89
C MET A 80 -14.09 1.71 -6.15
N LEU A 81 -12.82 1.29 -6.28
CA LEU A 81 -11.70 2.04 -5.71
C LEU A 81 -11.55 3.43 -6.32
N PHE A 82 -11.89 3.59 -7.61
CA PHE A 82 -11.88 4.90 -8.25
C PHE A 82 -12.89 5.87 -7.62
N ASN A 83 -14.07 5.40 -7.25
CA ASN A 83 -15.11 6.22 -6.59
C ASN A 83 -14.64 6.77 -5.24
N ILE A 84 -13.83 6.01 -4.49
CA ILE A 84 -13.26 6.46 -3.20
C ILE A 84 -11.81 6.94 -3.33
N SER A 85 -11.31 7.15 -4.55
CA SER A 85 -9.88 7.32 -4.80
C SER A 85 -9.24 8.52 -4.09
N GLY A 86 -10.04 9.54 -3.72
CA GLY A 86 -9.57 10.67 -2.91
C GLY A 86 -9.04 10.26 -1.53
N SER A 87 -9.55 9.17 -0.96
CA SER A 87 -9.13 8.64 0.35
C SER A 87 -7.92 7.69 0.26
N LEU A 88 -7.46 7.36 -0.95
CA LEU A 88 -6.40 6.37 -1.17
C LEU A 88 -4.98 6.96 -1.16
N PHE A 89 -4.82 8.21 -0.68
CA PHE A 89 -3.55 8.90 -0.73
C PHE A 89 -2.43 8.19 0.05
N ASN A 90 -2.73 7.58 1.21
CA ASN A 90 -1.71 6.84 1.95
C ASN A 90 -1.17 5.64 1.14
N TYR A 91 -2.04 4.90 0.42
CA TYR A 91 -1.58 3.84 -0.49
C TYR A 91 -0.74 4.37 -1.64
N TYR A 92 -1.04 5.57 -2.13
CA TYR A 92 -0.21 6.23 -3.12
C TYR A 92 1.20 6.57 -2.59
N LEU A 93 1.30 7.03 -1.33
CA LEU A 93 2.58 7.24 -0.65
C LEU A 93 3.33 5.92 -0.47
N VAL A 94 2.67 4.84 -0.03
CA VAL A 94 3.28 3.51 0.13
C VAL A 94 3.77 2.96 -1.22
N ASN A 95 3.03 3.17 -2.31
CA ASN A 95 3.50 2.80 -3.66
C ASN A 95 4.78 3.55 -4.04
N ARG A 96 4.88 4.85 -3.71
CA ARG A 96 6.12 5.63 -3.93
C ARG A 96 7.26 5.17 -3.03
N PHE A 97 6.98 4.92 -1.76
CA PHE A 97 7.93 4.34 -0.80
C PHE A 97 8.57 3.07 -1.35
N SER A 98 7.77 2.18 -1.96
CA SER A 98 8.26 0.92 -2.54
C SER A 98 9.40 1.09 -3.53
N ARG A 99 9.47 2.21 -4.27
CA ARG A 99 10.50 2.43 -5.30
C ARG A 99 11.89 2.63 -4.69
N ALA A 100 11.96 3.24 -3.52
CA ALA A 100 13.22 3.58 -2.86
C ALA A 100 13.71 2.51 -1.87
N LYS A 101 12.93 1.44 -1.63
CA LYS A 101 13.26 0.39 -0.66
C LYS A 101 13.69 -0.90 -1.33
N SER A 102 14.73 -1.50 -0.76
CA SER A 102 15.26 -2.81 -1.12
C SER A 102 14.23 -3.90 -0.86
N GLU A 103 14.20 -4.91 -1.72
CA GLU A 103 13.32 -6.07 -1.54
C GLU A 103 13.65 -6.81 -0.23
N ILE A 104 14.93 -6.96 0.08
CA ILE A 104 15.42 -7.63 1.29
C ILE A 104 14.84 -7.00 2.57
N ALA A 105 14.88 -5.67 2.70
CA ALA A 105 14.35 -5.00 3.89
C ALA A 105 12.83 -5.18 4.05
N VAL A 106 12.09 -5.25 2.92
CA VAL A 106 10.65 -5.48 2.95
C VAL A 106 10.35 -6.94 3.34
N VAL A 107 11.10 -7.89 2.78
CA VAL A 107 10.96 -9.32 3.06
C VAL A 107 11.28 -9.63 4.52
N GLU A 108 12.36 -9.09 5.06
CA GLU A 108 12.76 -9.28 6.46
C GLU A 108 11.65 -8.85 7.43
N VAL A 109 11.13 -7.62 7.25
CA VAL A 109 10.06 -7.11 8.09
C VAL A 109 8.78 -7.93 7.89
N ALA A 110 8.44 -8.31 6.66
CA ALA A 110 7.29 -9.19 6.41
C ALA A 110 7.43 -10.58 7.04
N GLN A 111 8.64 -11.15 7.08
CA GLN A 111 8.92 -12.44 7.71
C GLN A 111 8.68 -12.39 9.21
N SER A 112 9.10 -11.31 9.87
CA SER A 112 8.87 -11.09 11.30
C SER A 112 7.37 -11.01 11.67
N GLN A 113 6.51 -10.79 10.67
CA GLN A 113 5.06 -10.73 10.82
C GLN A 113 4.34 -11.99 10.32
N ASP A 114 5.08 -13.03 9.88
CA ASP A 114 4.54 -14.25 9.24
C ASP A 114 3.67 -13.96 8.00
N LEU A 115 3.97 -12.89 7.27
CA LEU A 115 3.17 -12.44 6.13
C LEU A 115 3.70 -12.89 4.77
N LEU A 116 4.79 -13.66 4.68
CA LEU A 116 5.48 -13.89 3.39
C LEU A 116 4.75 -14.85 2.43
N LYS A 117 4.22 -15.97 2.95
CA LYS A 117 3.75 -17.10 2.14
C LYS A 117 2.75 -16.72 1.03
N PRO A 118 1.77 -15.81 1.27
CA PRO A 118 0.79 -15.44 0.23
C PRO A 118 1.36 -14.59 -0.92
N PHE A 119 2.55 -14.00 -0.76
CA PHE A 119 3.08 -13.00 -1.71
C PHE A 119 4.26 -13.50 -2.55
N LEU A 120 4.65 -14.76 -2.39
CA LEU A 120 5.65 -15.39 -3.25
C LEU A 120 5.13 -15.45 -4.70
N LEU A 121 5.99 -15.06 -5.63
CA LEU A 121 5.75 -15.16 -7.07
C LEU A 121 6.44 -16.40 -7.63
N GLN A 122 6.04 -16.83 -8.83
CA GLN A 122 6.58 -18.04 -9.48
C GLN A 122 8.10 -17.98 -9.73
N ASN A 123 8.72 -16.80 -9.69
CA ASN A 123 10.16 -16.59 -9.87
C ASN A 123 10.95 -16.46 -8.54
N ASN A 124 10.38 -16.93 -7.43
CA ASN A 124 10.92 -16.77 -6.07
C ASN A 124 11.14 -15.31 -5.63
N LYS A 125 10.58 -14.33 -6.34
CA LYS A 125 10.52 -12.94 -5.89
C LYS A 125 9.23 -12.68 -5.14
N TYR A 126 9.21 -11.62 -4.33
CA TYR A 126 7.99 -11.21 -3.63
C TYR A 126 7.32 -10.03 -4.33
N ASP A 127 5.99 -10.00 -4.35
CA ASP A 127 5.26 -8.80 -4.76
C ASP A 127 5.42 -7.69 -3.70
N LYS A 128 6.50 -6.92 -3.84
CA LYS A 128 6.92 -5.89 -2.89
C LYS A 128 5.82 -4.89 -2.56
N LYS A 129 5.02 -4.47 -3.54
CA LYS A 129 3.93 -3.51 -3.29
C LYS A 129 2.80 -4.14 -2.50
N SER A 130 2.44 -5.38 -2.83
CA SER A 130 1.44 -6.14 -2.08
C SER A 130 1.88 -6.32 -0.62
N LEU A 131 3.13 -6.73 -0.38
CA LEU A 131 3.70 -6.81 0.97
C LEU A 131 3.62 -5.48 1.72
N LEU A 132 4.03 -4.39 1.08
CA LEU A 132 4.01 -3.07 1.70
C LEU A 132 2.58 -2.57 2.02
N PHE A 133 1.61 -2.84 1.16
CA PHE A 133 0.21 -2.51 1.46
C PHE A 133 -0.31 -3.33 2.63
N THR A 134 -0.03 -4.63 2.67
CA THR A 134 -0.43 -5.50 3.79
C THR A 134 0.22 -5.04 5.10
N LEU A 135 1.52 -4.79 5.12
CA LEU A 135 2.23 -4.29 6.29
C LEU A 135 1.66 -2.94 6.77
N PHE A 136 1.38 -2.04 5.82
CA PHE A 136 0.74 -0.76 6.13
C PHE A 136 -0.63 -0.92 6.80
N ILE A 137 -1.45 -1.85 6.31
CA ILE A 137 -2.77 -2.17 6.87
C ILE A 137 -2.64 -2.81 8.25
N THR A 138 -1.74 -3.78 8.42
CA THR A 138 -1.52 -4.48 9.70
C THR A 138 -1.00 -3.53 10.77
N ASN A 139 0.06 -2.79 10.45
CA ASN A 139 0.61 -1.75 11.30
C ASN A 139 1.49 -0.81 10.47
N HIS A 140 0.99 0.41 10.23
CA HIS A 140 1.71 1.47 9.53
C HIS A 140 3.14 1.75 10.03
N ASP A 141 3.47 1.56 11.32
CA ASP A 141 4.82 1.76 11.86
C ASP A 141 5.85 0.74 11.34
N LEU A 142 5.40 -0.38 10.76
CA LEU A 142 6.27 -1.33 10.08
C LEU A 142 6.98 -0.68 8.88
N LEU A 143 6.42 0.38 8.28
CA LEU A 143 7.11 1.15 7.24
C LEU A 143 8.34 1.89 7.79
N LYS A 144 8.31 2.32 9.07
CA LYS A 144 9.48 2.89 9.74
C LYS A 144 10.56 1.83 9.95
N GLN A 145 10.17 0.63 10.37
CA GLN A 145 11.11 -0.48 10.53
C GLN A 145 11.81 -0.82 9.20
N ILE A 146 11.06 -0.89 8.10
CA ILE A 146 11.64 -1.08 6.76
C ILE A 146 12.61 0.04 6.42
N PHE A 147 12.26 1.29 6.71
CA PHE A 147 13.15 2.42 6.47
C PHE A 147 14.46 2.30 7.25
N TYR A 148 14.41 1.99 8.55
CA TYR A 148 15.61 1.84 9.37
C TYR A 148 16.48 0.67 8.92
N PHE A 149 15.87 -0.48 8.63
CA PHE A 149 16.61 -1.63 8.12
C PHE A 149 17.31 -1.31 6.80
N ASN A 150 16.64 -0.58 5.90
CA ASN A 150 17.23 -0.12 4.65
C ASN A 150 18.42 0.83 4.88
N GLN A 151 18.34 1.73 5.87
CA GLN A 151 19.45 2.62 6.22
C GLN A 151 20.66 1.85 6.78
N VAL A 152 20.43 0.86 7.64
CA VAL A 152 21.50 -0.02 8.15
C VAL A 152 22.18 -0.77 7.01
N GLN A 153 21.40 -1.37 6.11
CA GLN A 153 21.96 -2.06 4.94
C GLN A 153 22.79 -1.13 4.04
N LYS A 154 22.38 0.13 3.86
CA LYS A 154 23.14 1.10 3.06
C LYS A 154 24.44 1.55 3.74
N LYS A 155 24.45 1.66 5.07
CA LYS A 155 25.65 2.04 5.84
C LYS A 155 26.64 0.89 6.03
N GLY A 156 26.17 -0.37 5.97
CA GLY A 156 26.98 -1.58 6.17
C GLY A 156 27.89 -1.99 5.01
N PHE A 157 28.07 -1.15 3.98
CA PHE A 157 28.96 -1.43 2.83
C PHE A 157 29.81 -0.20 2.45
N LEU A 158 30.35 0.51 3.43
CA LEU A 158 31.55 1.32 3.20
C LEU A 158 32.76 0.45 3.59
N PRO A 159 33.60 0.01 2.63
CA PRO A 159 34.90 -0.59 2.95
C PRO A 159 35.82 0.40 3.68
#